data_AF-A0A8T7EL91-F1
#
_entry.id   AF-A0A8T7EL91-F1
#
_cell.length_a   1.000
_cell.length_b   1.000
_cell.length_c   1.000
_cell.angle_alpha   90.00
_cell.angle_beta   90.00
_cell.angle_gamma   90.00
#
_symmetry.space_group_name_H-M   'P 1'
#
loop_
_entity.id
_entity.type
_entity.pdbx_description
1 polymer ?
#
loop_
_entity_poly.entity_id
_entity_poly.type
_entity_poly.pdbx_seq_one_letter_code
_entity_poly.pdbx_strand_id
1 'polypeptide(L)'
;MTSPISRNNEYTVIDLFSGAGGTALGFKRAGFTIVGALDINPSAAKTYARNIGVQPLVKDIREIEPEDLLAEFNLQPDEVSVLVGCPPCQGFTRMRNGQGASDPRNDLVLRYLDFVKVIRPRCVVFENVPGILKQEHGKKFYKKLCRGLRKLGYKVDYKKPGRTLNAADYGVPQLRERAVLIAGRDGLRMKYPKPTHGKPNRPEVTSGRLQPWRTVGDVLNGLSPLEPGEICQDDPNHYARSIGERVLGFISLVPQDGGSRLEVPRERWLDCHKKDNCGHADVYGRLSLDHPSVVVTTGCTNVSKGRFVHPTQNRGISFREAALLQSFPKDFTFEGNSDDIAEQIGNAVPPLLAEAIARQIIIQLQAVQPEALSERLEFAECLNALA
;
A
#
# COMPACT_ATOMS: atom_id res chain seq x y z
N MET A 1 31.83 7.99 -9.50
CA MET A 1 32.07 6.54 -9.51
C MET A 1 31.59 6.00 -8.17
N THR A 2 30.35 5.51 -8.13
CA THR A 2 29.74 4.94 -6.94
C THR A 2 30.24 3.50 -6.77
N SER A 3 30.71 3.19 -5.57
CA SER A 3 31.20 1.85 -5.18
C SER A 3 30.13 0.78 -5.46
N PRO A 4 30.48 -0.42 -5.95
CA PRO A 4 29.54 -1.53 -6.00
C PRO A 4 29.06 -1.82 -4.58
N ILE A 5 27.74 -1.82 -4.38
CA ILE A 5 27.09 -2.24 -3.14
C ILE A 5 27.49 -3.70 -2.92
N SER A 6 28.09 -4.02 -1.77
CA SER A 6 28.40 -5.40 -1.39
C SER A 6 27.11 -6.22 -1.34
N ARG A 7 26.87 -7.07 -2.36
CA ARG A 7 25.64 -7.88 -2.53
C ARG A 7 25.63 -9.09 -1.59
N ASN A 8 25.63 -8.85 -0.28
CA ASN A 8 25.61 -9.91 0.74
C ASN A 8 24.21 -10.41 1.12
N ASN A 9 23.16 -10.01 0.37
CA ASN A 9 21.77 -10.36 0.66
C ASN A 9 21.14 -11.14 -0.50
N GLU A 10 20.65 -12.34 -0.22
CA GLU A 10 20.03 -13.25 -1.21
C GLU A 10 18.74 -12.72 -1.84
N TYR A 11 18.06 -11.75 -1.22
CA TYR A 11 16.71 -11.33 -1.60
C TYR A 11 16.67 -9.89 -2.09
N THR A 12 16.53 -9.72 -3.41
CA THR A 12 16.55 -8.41 -4.11
C THR A 12 15.17 -8.00 -4.63
N VAL A 13 14.88 -6.70 -4.64
CA VAL A 13 13.59 -6.14 -5.07
C VAL A 13 13.77 -4.97 -6.03
N ILE A 14 13.00 -4.97 -7.11
CA ILE A 14 12.71 -3.75 -7.88
C ILE A 14 11.27 -3.30 -7.57
N ASP A 15 11.09 -2.02 -7.27
CA ASP A 15 9.80 -1.39 -6.94
C ASP A 15 9.34 -0.46 -8.08
N LEU A 16 8.39 -0.92 -8.91
CA LEU A 16 7.81 -0.13 -9.99
C LEU A 16 6.55 0.60 -9.49
N PHE A 17 6.37 1.86 -9.91
CA PHE A 17 5.33 2.75 -9.39
C PHE A 17 5.51 2.97 -7.88
N SER A 18 6.77 3.20 -7.49
CA SER A 18 7.24 3.10 -6.10
C SER A 18 6.65 4.12 -5.13
N GLY A 19 6.14 5.26 -5.64
CA GLY A 19 5.63 6.36 -4.84
C GLY A 19 6.61 6.79 -3.76
N ALA A 20 6.10 7.06 -2.56
CA ALA A 20 6.92 7.42 -1.41
C ALA A 20 7.67 6.24 -0.77
N GLY A 21 7.49 5.00 -1.26
CA GLY A 21 8.22 3.83 -0.76
C GLY A 21 7.54 3.08 0.39
N GLY A 22 6.21 3.14 0.51
CA GLY A 22 5.48 2.35 1.51
C GLY A 22 5.70 0.84 1.34
N THR A 23 5.66 0.35 0.09
CA THR A 23 5.97 -1.06 -0.21
C THR A 23 7.43 -1.38 0.08
N ALA A 24 8.36 -0.58 -0.45
CA ALA A 24 9.79 -0.74 -0.22
C ALA A 24 10.17 -0.79 1.26
N LEU A 25 9.58 0.06 2.11
CA LEU A 25 9.82 0.05 3.55
C LEU A 25 9.42 -1.29 4.18
N GLY A 26 8.25 -1.84 3.81
CA GLY A 26 7.80 -3.15 4.29
C GLY A 26 8.72 -4.28 3.84
N PHE A 27 9.17 -4.27 2.57
CA PHE A 27 10.13 -5.24 2.06
C PHE A 27 11.49 -5.14 2.76
N LYS A 28 12.01 -3.93 2.97
CA LYS A 28 13.26 -3.69 3.69
C LYS A 28 13.19 -4.22 5.13
N ARG A 29 12.08 -3.98 5.84
CA ARG A 29 11.84 -4.53 7.19
C ARG A 29 11.76 -6.06 7.24
N ALA A 30 11.30 -6.68 6.17
CA ALA A 30 11.29 -8.13 6.04
C ALA A 30 12.68 -8.73 5.74
N GLY A 31 13.67 -7.91 5.36
CA GLY A 31 15.05 -8.33 5.07
C GLY A 31 15.44 -8.29 3.59
N PHE A 32 14.60 -7.73 2.72
CA PHE A 32 14.96 -7.55 1.31
C PHE A 32 15.90 -6.36 1.10
N THR A 33 16.73 -6.45 0.07
CA THR A 33 17.51 -5.34 -0.46
C THR A 33 16.79 -4.73 -1.65
N ILE A 34 16.46 -3.44 -1.56
CA ILE A 34 15.93 -2.70 -2.70
C ILE A 34 17.11 -2.39 -3.64
N VAL A 35 17.03 -2.87 -4.89
CA VAL A 35 18.10 -2.71 -5.89
C VAL A 35 17.72 -1.77 -7.02
N GLY A 36 16.45 -1.36 -7.11
CA GLY A 36 15.98 -0.38 -8.06
C GLY A 36 14.56 0.07 -7.76
N ALA A 37 14.23 1.30 -8.14
CA ALA A 37 12.89 1.87 -8.00
C ALA A 37 12.59 2.80 -9.16
N LEU A 38 11.33 2.84 -9.60
CA LEU A 38 10.86 3.71 -10.68
C LEU A 38 9.58 4.41 -10.26
N ASP A 39 9.53 5.73 -10.42
CA ASP A 39 8.30 6.50 -10.30
C ASP A 39 8.33 7.73 -11.21
N ILE A 40 7.15 8.21 -11.61
CA ILE A 40 7.05 9.43 -12.42
C ILE A 40 7.10 10.71 -11.56
N ASN A 41 6.78 10.60 -10.26
CA ASN A 41 6.64 11.75 -9.38
C ASN A 41 7.97 12.11 -8.69
N PRO A 42 8.56 13.29 -9.00
CA PRO A 42 9.84 13.69 -8.41
C PRO A 42 9.76 13.96 -6.91
N SER A 43 8.64 14.48 -6.38
CA SER A 43 8.47 14.70 -4.93
C SER A 43 8.43 13.37 -4.17
N ALA A 44 7.70 12.39 -4.72
CA ALA A 44 7.66 11.05 -4.15
C ALA A 44 9.02 10.35 -4.20
N ALA A 45 9.78 10.54 -5.30
CA ALA A 45 11.13 9.99 -5.43
C ALA A 45 12.12 10.58 -4.42
N LYS A 46 12.01 11.87 -4.08
CA LYS A 46 12.82 12.49 -3.01
C LYS A 46 12.51 11.88 -1.65
N THR A 47 11.21 11.76 -1.31
CA THR A 47 10.77 11.07 -0.10
C THR A 47 11.30 9.63 -0.06
N TYR A 48 11.17 8.90 -1.16
CA TYR A 48 11.65 7.52 -1.26
C TYR A 48 13.17 7.47 -0.99
N ALA A 49 13.96 8.29 -1.69
CA ALA A 49 15.41 8.31 -1.55
C ALA A 49 15.85 8.60 -0.11
N ARG A 50 15.22 9.59 0.54
CA ARG A 50 15.51 9.98 1.92
C ARG A 50 15.29 8.85 2.92
N ASN A 51 14.21 8.09 2.79
CA ASN A 51 13.83 7.09 3.79
C ASN A 51 14.30 5.67 3.46
N ILE A 52 14.33 5.31 2.18
CA ILE A 52 14.69 3.96 1.73
C ILE A 52 16.19 3.85 1.48
N GLY A 53 16.85 4.95 1.09
CA GLY A 53 18.29 4.98 0.78
C GLY A 53 18.63 4.51 -0.64
N VAL A 54 17.64 4.47 -1.54
CA VAL A 54 17.81 4.17 -2.97
C VAL A 54 17.15 5.28 -3.76
N GLN A 55 17.86 5.86 -4.72
CA GLN A 55 17.31 6.90 -5.58
C GLN A 55 16.42 6.26 -6.65
N PRO A 56 15.11 6.56 -6.70
CA PRO A 56 14.29 6.09 -7.80
C PRO A 56 14.69 6.78 -9.10
N LEU A 57 14.61 6.03 -10.20
CA LEU A 57 14.61 6.62 -11.53
C LEU A 57 13.31 7.41 -11.70
N VAL A 58 13.43 8.72 -11.89
CA VAL A 58 12.27 9.60 -12.10
C VAL A 58 11.92 9.61 -13.57
N LYS A 59 11.02 8.72 -13.98
CA LYS A 59 10.60 8.59 -15.38
C LYS A 59 9.23 7.98 -15.50
N ASP A 60 8.52 8.32 -16.57
CA ASP A 60 7.35 7.56 -16.98
C ASP A 60 7.78 6.16 -17.46
N ILE A 61 7.17 5.11 -16.91
CA ILE A 61 7.42 3.72 -17.28
C ILE A 61 7.10 3.41 -18.76
N ARG A 62 6.32 4.28 -19.42
CA ARG A 62 6.01 4.20 -20.85
C ARG A 62 7.17 4.67 -21.74
N GLU A 63 8.14 5.37 -21.16
CA GLU A 63 9.26 6.04 -21.86
C GLU A 63 10.62 5.39 -21.55
N ILE A 64 10.61 4.18 -20.99
CA ILE A 64 11.81 3.38 -20.74
C ILE A 64 11.52 1.93 -21.07
N GLU A 65 12.44 1.29 -21.81
CA GLU A 65 12.36 -0.14 -22.04
C GLU A 65 12.92 -0.93 -20.86
N PRO A 66 12.40 -2.13 -20.57
CA PRO A 66 12.86 -2.93 -19.44
C PRO A 66 14.36 -3.25 -19.44
N GLU A 67 14.96 -3.41 -20.63
CA GLU A 67 16.39 -3.60 -20.82
C GLU A 67 17.20 -2.39 -20.35
N ASP A 68 16.75 -1.18 -20.69
CA ASP A 68 17.38 0.06 -20.25
C ASP A 68 17.25 0.24 -18.73
N LEU A 69 16.12 -0.16 -18.15
CA LEU A 69 15.91 -0.13 -16.69
C LEU A 69 16.91 -1.06 -15.98
N LEU A 70 17.11 -2.27 -16.49
CA LEU A 70 18.10 -3.20 -15.95
C LEU A 70 19.52 -2.62 -16.05
N ALA A 71 19.86 -2.02 -17.20
CA ALA A 71 21.16 -1.38 -17.41
C ALA A 71 21.38 -0.22 -16.42
N GLU A 72 20.37 0.64 -16.22
CA GLU A 72 20.41 1.75 -15.26
C GLU A 72 20.70 1.27 -13.83
N PHE A 73 20.11 0.14 -13.44
CA PHE A 73 20.31 -0.45 -12.11
C PHE A 73 21.52 -1.39 -12.03
N ASN A 74 22.28 -1.55 -13.12
CA ASN A 74 23.40 -2.48 -13.24
C ASN A 74 23.00 -3.92 -12.84
N LEU A 75 21.87 -4.38 -13.39
CA LEU A 75 21.30 -5.70 -13.16
C LEU A 75 21.22 -6.47 -14.47
N GLN A 76 21.28 -7.79 -14.35
CA GLN A 76 20.99 -8.71 -15.45
C GLN A 76 19.60 -9.35 -15.27
N PRO A 77 18.98 -9.87 -16.35
CA PRO A 77 17.81 -10.73 -16.24
C PRO A 77 18.03 -11.86 -15.22
N ASP A 78 16.96 -12.29 -14.56
CA ASP A 78 16.97 -13.36 -13.56
C ASP A 78 17.69 -13.03 -12.21
N GLU A 79 18.37 -11.88 -12.05
CA GLU A 79 19.02 -11.49 -10.78
C GLU A 79 18.04 -10.97 -9.70
N VAL A 80 16.82 -10.60 -10.08
CA VAL A 80 15.83 -9.99 -9.19
C VAL A 80 14.97 -11.05 -8.51
N SER A 81 14.92 -11.05 -7.18
CA SER A 81 14.06 -11.99 -6.45
C SER A 81 12.58 -11.62 -6.57
N VAL A 82 12.25 -10.35 -6.40
CA VAL A 82 10.87 -9.85 -6.48
C VAL A 82 10.77 -8.60 -7.33
N LEU A 83 9.87 -8.60 -8.31
CA LEU A 83 9.40 -7.37 -8.94
C LEU A 83 8.06 -6.98 -8.33
N VAL A 84 7.98 -5.78 -7.80
CA VAL A 84 6.74 -5.18 -7.30
C VAL A 84 6.19 -4.24 -8.35
N GLY A 85 4.87 -4.25 -8.54
CA GLY A 85 4.15 -3.26 -9.33
C GLY A 85 2.88 -2.81 -8.66
N CYS A 86 2.78 -1.50 -8.41
CA CYS A 86 1.60 -0.83 -7.86
C CYS A 86 1.01 0.19 -8.86
N PRO A 87 0.60 -0.22 -10.09
CA PRO A 87 0.20 0.73 -11.11
C PRO A 87 -1.04 1.54 -10.68
N PRO A 88 -1.14 2.80 -11.14
CA PRO A 88 -2.22 3.72 -10.80
C PRO A 88 -3.61 3.09 -10.93
N CYS A 89 -4.45 3.33 -9.92
CA CYS A 89 -5.76 2.68 -9.78
C CYS A 89 -6.94 3.56 -10.21
N GLN A 90 -6.70 4.77 -10.72
CA GLN A 90 -7.74 5.78 -10.97
C GLN A 90 -8.80 5.32 -11.97
N GLY A 91 -8.46 4.43 -12.91
CA GLY A 91 -9.44 3.84 -13.82
C GLY A 91 -10.29 2.73 -13.20
N PHE A 92 -9.88 2.16 -12.05
CA PHE A 92 -10.54 1.01 -11.41
C PHE A 92 -11.28 1.37 -10.10
N THR A 93 -11.33 2.65 -9.73
CA THR A 93 -12.05 3.11 -8.53
C THR A 93 -13.56 3.17 -8.76
N ARG A 94 -14.35 2.89 -7.72
CA ARG A 94 -15.83 3.01 -7.76
C ARG A 94 -16.28 4.47 -7.85
N MET A 95 -15.44 5.42 -7.42
CA MET A 95 -15.78 6.85 -7.34
C MET A 95 -16.01 7.51 -8.71
N ARG A 96 -15.70 6.84 -9.83
CA ARG A 96 -15.85 7.40 -11.18
C ARG A 96 -17.13 7.00 -11.91
N ASN A 97 -18.08 6.31 -11.27
CA ASN A 97 -19.40 6.00 -11.83
C ASN A 97 -19.39 5.48 -13.29
N GLY A 98 -18.44 4.59 -13.62
CA GLY A 98 -18.32 3.99 -14.97
C GLY A 98 -17.41 4.75 -15.94
N GLN A 99 -17.00 5.99 -15.65
CA GLN A 99 -16.09 6.78 -16.49
C GLN A 99 -14.62 6.34 -16.41
N GLY A 100 -14.30 5.32 -15.61
CA GLY A 100 -12.94 4.80 -15.44
C GLY A 100 -12.45 3.91 -16.58
N ALA A 101 -13.35 3.40 -17.43
CA ALA A 101 -13.01 2.44 -18.47
C ALA A 101 -12.13 3.02 -19.60
N SER A 102 -12.26 4.32 -19.90
CA SER A 102 -11.48 5.03 -20.92
C SER A 102 -10.17 5.63 -20.39
N ASP A 103 -9.81 5.38 -19.13
CA ASP A 103 -8.59 5.93 -18.55
C ASP A 103 -7.35 5.30 -19.22
N PRO A 104 -6.47 6.09 -19.86
CA PRO A 104 -5.29 5.57 -20.56
C PRO A 104 -4.30 4.90 -19.60
N ARG A 105 -4.37 5.19 -18.28
CA ARG A 105 -3.52 4.55 -17.27
C ARG A 105 -3.85 3.09 -17.05
N ASN A 106 -5.01 2.60 -17.51
CA ASN A 106 -5.38 1.19 -17.38
C ASN A 106 -4.39 0.26 -18.08
N ASP A 107 -3.76 0.73 -19.16
CA ASP A 107 -2.76 -0.03 -19.92
C ASP A 107 -1.45 -0.23 -19.14
N LEU A 108 -1.21 0.53 -18.06
CA LEU A 108 -0.03 0.36 -17.20
C LEU A 108 -0.02 -1.00 -16.49
N VAL A 109 -1.19 -1.64 -16.33
CA VAL A 109 -1.30 -3.03 -15.87
C VAL A 109 -0.62 -3.99 -16.84
N LEU A 110 -0.71 -3.72 -18.16
CA LEU A 110 -0.05 -4.51 -19.19
C LEU A 110 1.40 -4.09 -19.36
N ARG A 111 1.72 -2.79 -19.23
CA ARG A 111 3.11 -2.34 -19.24
C ARG A 111 3.95 -3.03 -18.17
N TYR A 112 3.40 -3.23 -16.98
CA TYR A 112 4.05 -4.03 -15.93
C TYR A 112 4.46 -5.44 -16.41
N LEU A 113 3.64 -6.10 -17.23
CA LEU A 113 3.94 -7.42 -17.76
C LEU A 113 5.15 -7.42 -18.72
N ASP A 114 5.39 -6.33 -19.45
CA ASP A 114 6.55 -6.18 -20.31
C ASP A 114 7.84 -6.21 -19.48
N PHE A 115 7.85 -5.52 -18.33
CA PHE A 115 8.97 -5.56 -17.38
C PHE A 115 9.15 -6.96 -16.78
N VAL A 116 8.06 -7.64 -16.40
CA VAL A 116 8.14 -9.03 -15.91
C VAL A 116 8.78 -9.96 -16.95
N LYS A 117 8.47 -9.78 -18.24
CA LYS A 117 8.99 -10.61 -19.33
C LYS A 117 10.51 -10.50 -19.48
N VAL A 118 11.08 -9.31 -19.30
CA VAL A 118 12.51 -9.06 -19.49
C VAL A 118 13.29 -9.27 -18.20
N ILE A 119 12.83 -8.70 -17.07
CA ILE A 119 13.49 -8.81 -15.77
C ILE A 119 13.47 -10.26 -15.25
N ARG A 120 12.41 -11.01 -15.57
CA ARG A 120 12.22 -12.41 -15.17
C ARG A 120 12.47 -12.64 -13.67
N PRO A 121 11.83 -11.90 -12.75
CA PRO A 121 12.05 -12.09 -11.33
C PRO A 121 11.62 -13.49 -10.85
N ARG A 122 12.14 -13.98 -9.71
CA ARG A 122 11.66 -15.27 -9.14
C ARG A 122 10.20 -15.20 -8.71
N CYS A 123 9.77 -14.05 -8.22
CA CYS A 123 8.41 -13.75 -7.81
C CYS A 123 7.96 -12.37 -8.32
N VAL A 124 6.68 -12.25 -8.62
CA VAL A 124 6.02 -10.97 -8.91
C VAL A 124 4.99 -10.67 -7.83
N VAL A 125 4.91 -9.41 -7.43
CA VAL A 125 3.86 -8.87 -6.58
C VAL A 125 3.17 -7.75 -7.34
N PHE A 126 1.87 -7.90 -7.53
CA PHE A 126 1.04 -6.86 -8.13
C PHE A 126 -0.01 -6.44 -7.11
N GLU A 127 -0.10 -5.15 -6.86
CA GLU A 127 -1.07 -4.55 -5.94
C GLU A 127 -1.96 -3.54 -6.65
N ASN A 128 -3.25 -3.52 -6.29
CA ASN A 128 -4.20 -2.52 -6.78
C ASN A 128 -5.43 -2.42 -5.86
N VAL A 129 -6.37 -1.54 -6.19
CA VAL A 129 -7.66 -1.45 -5.48
C VAL A 129 -8.56 -2.66 -5.77
N PRO A 130 -9.48 -3.04 -4.85
CA PRO A 130 -10.40 -4.17 -5.05
C PRO A 130 -11.25 -4.07 -6.32
N GLY A 131 -11.45 -2.86 -6.84
CA GLY A 131 -12.17 -2.62 -8.09
C GLY A 131 -11.57 -3.34 -9.30
N ILE A 132 -10.26 -3.62 -9.32
CA ILE A 132 -9.64 -4.38 -10.41
C ILE A 132 -10.16 -5.83 -10.51
N LEU A 133 -10.63 -6.39 -9.39
CA LEU A 133 -11.24 -7.73 -9.32
C LEU A 133 -12.76 -7.68 -9.45
N LYS A 134 -13.38 -6.57 -9.06
CA LYS A 134 -14.84 -6.43 -8.92
C LYS A 134 -15.52 -5.81 -10.15
N GLN A 135 -14.88 -4.83 -10.81
CA GLN A 135 -15.43 -4.10 -11.97
C GLN A 135 -15.15 -4.84 -13.28
N GLU A 136 -16.08 -4.81 -14.24
CA GLU A 136 -15.96 -5.57 -15.49
C GLU A 136 -14.73 -5.18 -16.33
N HIS A 137 -14.47 -3.88 -16.52
CA HIS A 137 -13.27 -3.44 -17.24
C HIS A 137 -11.98 -3.75 -16.45
N GLY A 138 -12.00 -3.62 -15.11
CA GLY A 138 -10.88 -4.03 -14.26
C GLY A 138 -10.54 -5.52 -14.42
N LYS A 139 -11.56 -6.39 -14.37
CA LYS A 139 -11.41 -7.84 -14.59
C LYS A 139 -10.79 -8.15 -15.95
N LYS A 140 -11.07 -7.36 -16.99
CA LYS A 140 -10.49 -7.54 -18.33
C LYS A 140 -8.96 -7.39 -18.29
N PHE A 141 -8.46 -6.31 -17.70
CA PHE A 141 -7.01 -6.08 -17.55
C PHE A 141 -6.38 -7.12 -16.63
N TYR A 142 -7.03 -7.41 -15.50
CA TYR A 142 -6.56 -8.43 -14.55
C TYR A 142 -6.43 -9.82 -15.18
N LYS A 143 -7.43 -10.25 -15.97
CA LYS A 143 -7.40 -11.53 -16.70
C LYS A 143 -6.27 -11.57 -17.74
N LYS A 144 -6.00 -10.45 -18.41
CA LYS A 144 -4.88 -10.33 -19.36
C LYS A 144 -3.54 -10.46 -18.63
N LEU A 145 -3.34 -9.76 -17.51
CA LEU A 145 -2.16 -9.88 -16.65
C LEU A 145 -1.95 -11.35 -16.22
N CYS A 146 -2.98 -11.98 -15.64
CA CYS A 146 -2.90 -13.37 -15.18
C CYS A 146 -2.58 -14.36 -16.31
N ARG A 147 -3.13 -14.13 -17.51
CA ARG A 147 -2.83 -14.96 -18.69
C ARG A 147 -1.39 -14.75 -19.16
N GLY A 148 -0.93 -13.50 -19.19
CA GLY A 148 0.44 -13.15 -19.53
C GLY A 148 1.45 -13.81 -18.60
N LEU A 149 1.27 -13.64 -17.28
CA LEU A 149 2.12 -14.27 -16.27
C LEU A 149 2.20 -15.80 -16.45
N ARG A 150 1.06 -16.47 -16.69
CA ARG A 150 1.05 -17.92 -16.96
C ARG A 150 1.81 -18.31 -18.22
N LYS A 151 1.72 -17.52 -19.30
CA LYS A 151 2.49 -17.75 -20.52
C LYS A 151 4.00 -17.58 -20.29
N LEU A 152 4.37 -16.70 -19.37
CA LEU A 152 5.76 -16.49 -18.92
C LEU A 152 6.22 -17.51 -17.87
N GLY A 153 5.44 -18.56 -17.58
CA GLY A 153 5.83 -19.64 -16.66
C GLY A 153 5.47 -19.43 -15.19
N TYR A 154 4.90 -18.27 -14.82
CA TYR A 154 4.50 -18.00 -13.44
C TYR A 154 3.24 -18.78 -13.04
N LYS A 155 3.23 -19.30 -11.82
CA LYS A 155 2.10 -20.03 -11.24
C LYS A 155 1.08 -19.05 -10.69
N VAL A 156 0.03 -18.82 -11.48
CA VAL A 156 -1.17 -18.07 -11.08
C VAL A 156 -2.35 -19.05 -10.98
N ASP A 157 -3.09 -19.01 -9.88
CA ASP A 157 -4.28 -19.84 -9.68
C ASP A 157 -5.39 -19.47 -10.69
N TYR A 158 -6.00 -20.47 -11.33
CA TYR A 158 -7.06 -20.25 -12.33
C TYR A 158 -8.40 -19.84 -11.72
N LYS A 159 -8.73 -20.38 -10.54
CA LYS A 159 -10.02 -20.17 -9.85
C LYS A 159 -10.00 -18.90 -9.01
N LYS A 160 -8.88 -18.63 -8.31
CA LYS A 160 -8.69 -17.46 -7.46
C LYS A 160 -7.32 -16.82 -7.72
N PRO A 161 -7.13 -16.19 -8.90
CA PRO A 161 -5.85 -15.62 -9.33
C PRO A 161 -5.31 -14.49 -8.44
N GLY A 162 -6.12 -13.92 -7.55
CA GLY A 162 -5.77 -12.85 -6.62
C GLY A 162 -6.56 -12.96 -5.33
N ARG A 163 -6.14 -12.20 -4.31
CA ARG A 163 -6.90 -12.05 -3.07
C ARG A 163 -7.09 -10.59 -2.70
N THR A 164 -8.23 -10.29 -2.11
CA THR A 164 -8.43 -9.03 -1.39
C THR A 164 -7.89 -9.21 0.01
N LEU A 165 -6.90 -8.41 0.40
CA LEU A 165 -6.34 -8.35 1.75
C LEU A 165 -6.81 -7.07 2.42
N ASN A 166 -7.25 -7.15 3.68
CA ASN A 166 -7.55 -5.98 4.50
C ASN A 166 -6.34 -5.64 5.36
N ALA A 167 -5.81 -4.42 5.26
CA ALA A 167 -4.63 -3.98 6.00
C ALA A 167 -4.79 -4.12 7.53
N ALA A 168 -6.02 -3.96 8.05
CA ALA A 168 -6.32 -4.14 9.47
C ALA A 168 -5.97 -5.55 9.97
N ASP A 169 -6.08 -6.57 9.12
CA ASP A 169 -5.74 -7.96 9.45
C ASP A 169 -4.23 -8.16 9.67
N TYR A 170 -3.42 -7.14 9.37
CA TYR A 170 -1.95 -7.15 9.47
C TYR A 170 -1.42 -6.04 10.39
N GLY A 171 -2.27 -5.49 11.28
CA GLY A 171 -1.86 -4.53 12.30
C GLY A 171 -1.81 -3.07 11.85
N VAL A 172 -2.32 -2.76 10.66
CA VAL A 172 -2.52 -1.37 10.23
C VAL A 172 -3.78 -0.83 10.90
N PRO A 173 -3.78 0.34 11.55
CA PRO A 173 -4.96 0.92 12.21
C PRO A 173 -5.94 1.54 11.20
N GLN A 174 -6.27 0.81 10.13
CA GLN A 174 -7.05 1.29 9.00
C GLN A 174 -7.77 0.14 8.29
N LEU A 175 -9.06 0.32 8.01
CA LEU A 175 -9.83 -0.58 7.15
C LEU A 175 -9.50 -0.28 5.68
N ARG A 176 -8.51 -0.97 5.13
CA ARG A 176 -8.02 -0.76 3.76
C ARG A 176 -7.90 -2.08 3.03
N GLU A 177 -8.88 -2.35 2.16
CA GLU A 177 -8.83 -3.50 1.26
C GLU A 177 -7.94 -3.21 0.04
N ARG A 178 -7.12 -4.19 -0.35
CA ARG A 178 -6.31 -4.21 -1.57
C ARG A 178 -6.38 -5.55 -2.30
N ALA A 179 -6.49 -5.48 -3.62
CA ALA A 179 -6.32 -6.65 -4.49
C ALA A 179 -4.83 -6.90 -4.67
N VAL A 180 -4.38 -8.09 -4.25
CA VAL A 180 -3.00 -8.51 -4.36
C VAL A 180 -2.93 -9.78 -5.19
N LEU A 181 -1.98 -9.81 -6.12
CA LEU A 181 -1.52 -11.01 -6.83
C LEU A 181 -0.07 -11.27 -6.45
N ILE A 182 0.21 -12.49 -6.03
CA ILE A 182 1.58 -12.99 -5.82
C ILE A 182 1.73 -14.22 -6.70
N ALA A 183 2.75 -14.23 -7.56
CA ALA A 183 3.03 -15.37 -8.42
C ALA A 183 4.53 -15.64 -8.49
N GLY A 184 4.90 -16.92 -8.50
CA GLY A 184 6.30 -17.36 -8.61
C GLY A 184 6.49 -18.17 -9.88
N ARG A 185 7.72 -18.20 -10.40
CA ARG A 185 8.12 -19.09 -11.50
C ARG A 185 8.91 -20.30 -10.99
N ASP A 186 9.37 -21.17 -11.88
CA ASP A 186 10.22 -22.32 -11.54
C ASP A 186 9.60 -23.25 -10.48
N GLY A 187 8.29 -23.48 -10.61
CA GLY A 187 7.52 -24.33 -9.70
C GLY A 187 7.01 -23.64 -8.43
N LEU A 188 7.44 -22.42 -8.13
CA LEU A 188 7.02 -21.66 -6.94
C LEU A 188 5.52 -21.31 -6.99
N ARG A 189 4.73 -21.97 -6.12
CA ARG A 189 3.32 -21.64 -5.89
C ARG A 189 3.18 -20.76 -4.65
N MET A 190 3.05 -19.46 -4.89
CA MET A 190 3.00 -18.47 -3.81
C MET A 190 1.69 -18.55 -3.02
N LYS A 191 1.82 -18.39 -1.70
CA LYS A 191 0.73 -18.30 -0.73
C LYS A 191 0.62 -16.86 -0.25
N TYR A 192 -0.55 -16.52 0.27
CA TYR A 192 -0.80 -15.21 0.86
C TYR A 192 -0.51 -15.25 2.36
N PRO A 193 -0.05 -14.14 2.96
CA PRO A 193 0.19 -14.09 4.39
C PRO A 193 -1.11 -14.33 5.16
N LYS A 194 -1.02 -15.13 6.22
CA LYS A 194 -2.13 -15.31 7.16
C LYS A 194 -2.34 -14.01 7.96
N PRO A 195 -3.58 -13.65 8.30
CA PRO A 195 -3.87 -12.57 9.24
C PRO A 195 -3.10 -12.73 10.56
N THR A 196 -2.63 -11.62 11.11
CA THR A 196 -2.08 -11.55 12.47
C THR A 196 -3.04 -10.85 13.44
N HIS A 197 -3.99 -10.08 12.89
CA HIS A 197 -4.99 -9.36 13.65
C HIS A 197 -6.42 -9.69 13.15
N GLY A 198 -7.43 -9.40 13.97
CA GLY A 198 -8.83 -9.60 13.64
C GLY A 198 -9.77 -8.66 14.38
N LYS A 199 -11.06 -8.64 13.99
CA LYS A 199 -12.09 -7.90 14.73
C LYS A 199 -12.12 -8.36 16.20
N PRO A 200 -12.19 -7.45 17.18
CA PRO A 200 -12.12 -7.80 18.61
C PRO A 200 -13.08 -8.92 19.04
N ASN A 201 -14.29 -8.94 18.49
CA ASN A 201 -15.34 -9.89 18.87
C ASN A 201 -15.29 -11.22 18.09
N ARG A 202 -14.23 -11.49 17.31
CA ARG A 202 -14.05 -12.77 16.59
C ARG A 202 -13.52 -13.86 17.54
N PRO A 203 -13.98 -15.12 17.43
CA PRO A 203 -13.46 -16.23 18.22
C PRO A 203 -11.93 -16.38 18.18
N GLU A 204 -11.32 -16.11 17.03
CA GLU A 204 -9.86 -16.19 16.86
C GLU A 204 -9.11 -15.12 17.67
N VAL A 205 -9.74 -13.97 17.93
CA VAL A 205 -9.17 -12.92 18.78
C VAL A 205 -9.43 -13.22 20.26
N THR A 206 -10.66 -13.61 20.62
CA THR A 206 -10.99 -13.94 22.02
C THR A 206 -10.25 -15.16 22.55
N SER A 207 -9.84 -16.08 21.66
CA SER A 207 -8.97 -17.23 21.99
C SER A 207 -7.47 -16.91 21.98
N GLY A 208 -7.07 -15.68 21.68
CA GLY A 208 -5.66 -15.24 21.65
C GLY A 208 -4.87 -15.71 20.42
N ARG A 209 -5.51 -16.30 19.40
CA ARG A 209 -4.82 -16.73 18.16
C ARG A 209 -4.49 -15.56 17.25
N LEU A 210 -5.29 -14.50 17.27
CA LEU A 210 -5.06 -13.24 16.57
C LEU A 210 -5.08 -12.09 17.57
N GLN A 211 -4.31 -11.04 17.29
CA GLN A 211 -4.42 -9.79 18.04
C GLN A 211 -5.69 -9.02 17.64
N PRO A 212 -6.28 -8.19 18.51
CA PRO A 212 -7.36 -7.29 18.11
C PRO A 212 -6.84 -6.28 17.07
N TRP A 213 -7.68 -5.88 16.11
CA TRP A 213 -7.34 -4.81 15.18
C TRP A 213 -6.90 -3.54 15.92
N ARG A 214 -5.83 -2.92 15.42
CA ARG A 214 -5.36 -1.64 15.92
C ARG A 214 -6.33 -0.51 15.60
N THR A 215 -6.39 0.48 16.48
CA THR A 215 -7.33 1.60 16.41
C THR A 215 -6.62 2.92 16.09
N VAL A 216 -7.40 3.97 15.82
CA VAL A 216 -6.87 5.33 15.69
C VAL A 216 -6.19 5.77 16.99
N GLY A 217 -6.77 5.45 18.15
CA GLY A 217 -6.20 5.77 19.45
C GLY A 217 -4.81 5.18 19.66
N ASP A 218 -4.57 3.96 19.18
CA ASP A 218 -3.26 3.29 19.31
C ASP A 218 -2.09 4.05 18.65
N VAL A 219 -2.36 4.96 17.71
CA VAL A 219 -1.32 5.69 16.97
C VAL A 219 -1.40 7.21 17.10
N LEU A 220 -2.55 7.78 17.45
CA LEU A 220 -2.69 9.22 17.66
C LEU A 220 -2.38 9.62 19.11
N ASN A 221 -2.60 8.72 20.08
CA ASN A 221 -2.32 9.03 21.48
C ASN A 221 -0.82 9.31 21.69
N GLY A 222 -0.51 10.43 22.37
CA GLY A 222 0.87 10.85 22.65
C GLY A 222 1.51 11.76 21.60
N LEU A 223 0.78 12.16 20.56
CA LEU A 223 1.18 13.27 19.70
C LEU A 223 0.81 14.61 20.34
N SER A 224 1.62 15.63 20.08
CA SER A 224 1.34 16.99 20.51
C SER A 224 0.00 17.47 19.91
N PRO A 225 -0.86 18.15 20.69
CA PRO A 225 -2.03 18.79 20.11
C PRO A 225 -1.61 19.87 19.11
N LEU A 226 -2.49 20.16 18.16
CA LEU A 226 -2.30 21.21 17.16
C LEU A 226 -3.59 22.01 16.99
N GLU A 227 -3.44 23.30 16.78
CA GLU A 227 -4.48 24.18 16.27
C GLU A 227 -4.52 24.17 14.73
N PRO A 228 -5.63 24.59 14.10
CA PRO A 228 -5.70 24.73 12.64
C PRO A 228 -4.60 25.64 12.08
N GLY A 229 -3.77 25.13 11.17
CA GLY A 229 -2.65 25.86 10.57
C GLY A 229 -1.35 25.77 11.37
N GLU A 230 -1.34 25.12 12.52
CA GLU A 230 -0.14 24.95 13.34
C GLU A 230 0.78 23.84 12.79
N ILE A 231 2.08 24.07 12.95
CA ILE A 231 3.16 23.12 12.67
C ILE A 231 3.82 22.75 14.00
N CYS A 232 3.95 21.46 14.29
CA CYS A 232 4.68 20.98 15.46
C CYS A 232 6.18 21.32 15.32
N GLN A 233 6.80 21.80 16.39
CA GLN A 233 8.22 22.18 16.40
C GLN A 233 9.15 20.98 16.17
N ASP A 234 8.79 19.81 16.70
CA ASP A 234 9.65 18.62 16.69
C ASP A 234 9.46 17.73 15.46
N ASP A 235 8.41 17.97 14.67
CA ASP A 235 8.08 17.14 13.51
C ASP A 235 7.47 17.99 12.38
N PRO A 236 8.24 18.30 11.32
CA PRO A 236 7.78 19.16 10.23
C PRO A 236 6.70 18.51 9.36
N ASN A 237 6.44 17.19 9.49
CA ASN A 237 5.28 16.56 8.87
C ASN A 237 4.08 16.47 9.81
N HIS A 238 4.21 16.85 11.10
CA HIS A 238 3.09 16.97 12.02
C HIS A 238 2.54 18.40 12.03
N TYR A 239 1.78 18.72 10.97
CA TYR A 239 1.09 20.01 10.87
C TYR A 239 -0.35 19.85 10.38
N ALA A 240 -1.21 20.74 10.83
CA ALA A 240 -2.61 20.80 10.47
C ALA A 240 -2.82 21.84 9.35
N ARG A 241 -3.71 21.54 8.40
CA ARG A 241 -4.13 22.55 7.42
C ARG A 241 -4.89 23.67 8.13
N SER A 242 -4.71 24.91 7.69
CA SER A 242 -5.58 26.02 8.08
C SER A 242 -7.01 25.75 7.63
N ILE A 243 -7.97 26.19 8.44
CA ILE A 243 -9.41 26.00 8.20
C ILE A 243 -10.08 27.36 8.33
N GLY A 244 -10.91 27.72 7.36
CA GLY A 244 -11.69 28.96 7.44
C GLY A 244 -12.77 28.89 8.53
N GLU A 245 -13.07 30.04 9.15
CA GLU A 245 -13.98 30.16 10.31
C GLU A 245 -15.32 29.43 10.12
N ARG A 246 -15.91 29.50 8.94
CA ARG A 246 -17.17 28.81 8.62
C ARG A 246 -17.06 27.30 8.79
N VAL A 247 -15.98 26.70 8.30
CA VAL A 247 -15.76 25.26 8.39
C VAL A 247 -15.36 24.89 9.82
N LEU A 248 -14.56 25.72 10.48
CA LEU A 248 -14.18 25.54 11.89
C LEU A 248 -15.42 25.52 12.80
N GLY A 249 -16.31 26.50 12.64
CA GLY A 249 -17.58 26.57 13.36
C GLY A 249 -18.58 25.47 12.99
N PHE A 250 -18.39 24.80 11.86
CA PHE A 250 -19.17 23.61 11.50
C PHE A 250 -18.62 22.36 12.20
N ILE A 251 -17.32 22.09 12.09
CA ILE A 251 -16.70 20.90 12.70
C ILE A 251 -16.76 20.95 14.24
N SER A 252 -16.78 22.13 14.85
CA SER A 252 -16.95 22.29 16.30
C SER A 252 -18.31 21.79 16.80
N LEU A 253 -19.31 21.68 15.93
CA LEU A 253 -20.63 21.11 16.25
C LEU A 253 -20.70 19.60 16.02
N VAL A 254 -19.76 19.03 15.28
CA VAL A 254 -19.71 17.58 15.04
C VAL A 254 -19.27 16.92 16.34
N PRO A 255 -20.08 15.99 16.92
CA PRO A 255 -19.75 15.34 18.19
C PRO A 255 -18.34 14.74 18.17
N GLN A 256 -17.59 14.89 19.26
CA GLN A 256 -16.25 14.32 19.38
C GLN A 256 -16.30 12.79 19.25
N ASP A 257 -15.16 12.22 18.86
CA ASP A 257 -14.93 10.78 18.81
C ASP A 257 -15.93 9.97 17.97
N GLY A 258 -15.80 10.06 16.64
CA GLY A 258 -16.65 9.31 15.71
C GLY A 258 -17.93 10.01 15.24
N GLY A 259 -18.21 11.23 15.71
CA GLY A 259 -19.36 12.00 15.25
C GLY A 259 -19.36 12.30 13.75
N SER A 260 -20.54 12.53 13.21
CA SER A 260 -20.84 12.75 11.80
C SER A 260 -21.52 14.09 11.56
N ARG A 261 -21.39 14.64 10.34
CA ARG A 261 -22.23 15.77 9.90
C ARG A 261 -23.72 15.49 10.12
N LEU A 262 -24.13 14.23 10.00
CA LEU A 262 -25.54 13.82 10.14
C LEU A 262 -26.13 14.17 11.53
N GLU A 263 -25.29 14.37 12.53
CA GLU A 263 -25.68 14.70 13.91
C GLU A 263 -25.69 16.22 14.18
N VAL A 264 -25.26 17.03 13.21
CA VAL A 264 -25.34 18.50 13.28
C VAL A 264 -26.72 18.96 12.80
N PRO A 265 -27.37 19.95 13.44
CA PRO A 265 -28.65 20.50 12.96
C PRO A 265 -28.61 20.91 11.49
N ARG A 266 -29.62 20.51 10.72
CA ARG A 266 -29.64 20.61 9.24
C ARG A 266 -29.54 22.06 8.76
N GLU A 267 -29.98 23.02 9.56
CA GLU A 267 -29.93 24.46 9.28
C GLU A 267 -28.48 24.95 9.15
N ARG A 268 -27.54 24.30 9.86
CA ARG A 268 -26.11 24.62 9.84
C ARG A 268 -25.36 24.02 8.66
N TRP A 269 -26.00 23.14 7.89
CA TRP A 269 -25.36 22.49 6.75
C TRP A 269 -25.22 23.46 5.58
N LEU A 270 -24.21 23.22 4.73
CA LEU A 270 -24.12 23.87 3.42
C LEU A 270 -25.29 23.42 2.54
N ASP A 271 -25.81 24.29 1.68
CA ASP A 271 -26.99 24.00 0.87
C ASP A 271 -26.78 22.83 -0.10
N CYS A 272 -25.56 22.63 -0.59
CA CYS A 272 -25.20 21.46 -1.39
C CYS A 272 -25.38 20.13 -0.65
N HIS A 273 -25.33 20.13 0.69
CA HIS A 273 -25.52 18.96 1.54
C HIS A 273 -26.97 18.78 2.01
N LYS A 274 -27.84 19.78 1.81
CA LYS A 274 -29.28 19.70 2.12
C LYS A 274 -30.10 19.04 1.01
N LYS A 275 -29.50 18.79 -0.15
CA LYS A 275 -30.17 18.16 -1.31
C LYS A 275 -30.47 16.68 -1.04
N ASP A 276 -31.59 16.19 -1.56
CA ASP A 276 -31.91 14.77 -1.56
C ASP A 276 -30.87 13.98 -2.39
N ASN A 277 -30.53 12.77 -1.96
CA ASN A 277 -29.46 11.95 -2.54
C ASN A 277 -28.06 12.61 -2.58
N CYS A 278 -27.77 13.55 -1.66
CA CYS A 278 -26.42 14.07 -1.49
C CYS A 278 -25.47 12.94 -1.05
N GLY A 279 -24.51 12.59 -1.91
CA GLY A 279 -23.42 11.65 -1.59
C GLY A 279 -22.43 12.22 -0.55
N HIS A 280 -21.42 11.43 -0.19
CA HIS A 280 -20.34 11.85 0.73
C HIS A 280 -20.86 12.29 2.11
N ALA A 281 -21.66 11.42 2.73
CA ALA A 281 -22.21 11.64 4.08
C ALA A 281 -21.12 11.65 5.18
N ASP A 282 -19.91 11.22 4.86
CA ASP A 282 -18.76 11.12 5.74
C ASP A 282 -17.92 12.41 5.84
N VAL A 283 -18.15 13.37 4.94
CA VAL A 283 -17.48 14.69 4.95
C VAL A 283 -17.75 15.40 6.29
N TYR A 284 -16.71 16.01 6.85
CA TYR A 284 -16.66 16.62 8.18
C TYR A 284 -16.79 15.63 9.35
N GLY A 285 -16.83 14.33 9.09
CA GLY A 285 -16.85 13.33 10.15
C GLY A 285 -15.53 13.27 10.92
N ARG A 286 -15.63 12.99 12.22
CA ARG A 286 -14.47 12.73 13.09
C ARG A 286 -14.06 11.27 13.03
N LEU A 287 -12.75 11.01 13.09
CA LEU A 287 -12.27 9.66 13.38
C LEU A 287 -12.71 9.24 14.80
N SER A 288 -12.75 7.93 15.05
CA SER A 288 -13.06 7.34 16.36
C SER A 288 -11.82 6.65 16.91
N LEU A 289 -11.48 6.93 18.17
CA LEU A 289 -10.31 6.41 18.87
C LEU A 289 -10.37 4.89 19.06
N ASP A 290 -11.57 4.31 19.21
CA ASP A 290 -11.77 2.88 19.49
C ASP A 290 -11.97 2.02 18.22
N HIS A 291 -11.81 2.63 17.04
CA HIS A 291 -11.96 1.96 15.77
C HIS A 291 -10.74 2.16 14.88
N PRO A 292 -10.44 1.22 13.96
CA PRO A 292 -9.50 1.50 12.89
C PRO A 292 -10.01 2.65 12.02
N SER A 293 -9.12 3.45 11.45
CA SER A 293 -9.48 4.54 10.56
C SER A 293 -10.21 4.05 9.31
N VAL A 294 -11.02 4.92 8.72
CA VAL A 294 -11.44 4.80 7.32
C VAL A 294 -10.22 4.83 6.39
N VAL A 295 -10.42 4.49 5.12
CA VAL A 295 -9.34 4.51 4.12
C VAL A 295 -8.69 5.90 4.07
N VAL A 296 -7.38 5.96 4.34
CA VAL A 296 -6.57 7.16 4.15
C VAL A 296 -6.42 7.37 2.64
N THR A 297 -7.01 8.45 2.12
CA THR A 297 -7.01 8.80 0.70
C THR A 297 -6.01 9.92 0.41
N THR A 298 -5.87 10.32 -0.85
CA THR A 298 -5.04 11.47 -1.25
C THR A 298 -5.57 12.82 -0.74
N GLY A 299 -6.78 12.85 -0.15
CA GLY A 299 -7.37 14.01 0.51
C GLY A 299 -7.38 13.91 2.03
N CYS A 300 -6.61 13.01 2.64
CA CYS A 300 -6.71 12.58 4.03
C CYS A 300 -6.55 13.66 5.11
N THR A 301 -6.07 14.85 4.79
CA THR A 301 -5.95 15.97 5.75
C THR A 301 -6.98 17.08 5.50
N ASN A 302 -7.85 16.92 4.50
CA ASN A 302 -8.92 17.86 4.17
C ASN A 302 -10.25 17.38 4.73
N VAL A 303 -10.80 18.13 5.67
CA VAL A 303 -12.07 17.83 6.37
C VAL A 303 -13.28 17.77 5.45
N SER A 304 -13.21 18.39 4.26
CA SER A 304 -14.26 18.36 3.24
C SER A 304 -14.14 17.19 2.26
N LYS A 305 -13.16 16.28 2.44
CA LYS A 305 -12.93 15.12 1.55
C LYS A 305 -13.19 13.76 2.20
N GLY A 306 -13.83 13.73 3.37
CA GLY A 306 -14.24 12.52 4.05
C GLY A 306 -14.18 12.66 5.58
N ARG A 307 -14.18 11.52 6.27
CA ARG A 307 -14.04 11.44 7.74
C ARG A 307 -12.59 11.63 8.17
N PHE A 308 -12.11 12.86 8.07
CA PHE A 308 -10.71 13.23 8.34
C PHE A 308 -10.54 14.31 9.42
N VAL A 309 -11.59 14.58 10.20
CA VAL A 309 -11.49 15.46 11.39
C VAL A 309 -10.86 14.67 12.54
N HIS A 310 -9.98 15.31 13.31
CA HIS A 310 -9.36 14.71 14.50
C HIS A 310 -10.45 14.27 15.51
N PRO A 311 -10.28 13.13 16.23
CA PRO A 311 -11.29 12.64 17.17
C PRO A 311 -11.72 13.68 18.21
N THR A 312 -10.76 14.43 18.77
CA THR A 312 -11.00 15.35 19.91
C THR A 312 -10.67 16.83 19.62
N GLN A 313 -10.03 17.15 18.49
CA GLN A 313 -9.53 18.50 18.19
C GLN A 313 -10.30 19.10 17.02
N ASN A 314 -10.53 20.41 16.99
CA ASN A 314 -11.29 21.09 15.94
C ASN A 314 -10.44 21.39 14.71
N ARG A 315 -9.82 20.34 14.15
CA ARG A 315 -8.96 20.40 12.96
C ARG A 315 -9.06 19.11 12.15
N GLY A 316 -8.54 19.14 10.93
CA GLY A 316 -8.21 17.92 10.20
C GLY A 316 -7.10 17.14 10.90
N ILE A 317 -7.00 15.85 10.61
CA ILE A 317 -5.79 15.11 10.95
C ILE A 317 -4.58 15.71 10.22
N SER A 318 -3.43 15.71 10.87
CA SER A 318 -2.15 16.15 10.30
C SER A 318 -1.59 15.11 9.33
N PHE A 319 -0.56 15.50 8.57
CA PHE A 319 0.12 14.57 7.66
C PHE A 319 0.82 13.43 8.42
N ARG A 320 1.46 13.71 9.56
CA ARG A 320 2.03 12.68 10.43
C ARG A 320 0.96 11.69 10.92
N GLU A 321 -0.18 12.17 11.38
CA GLU A 321 -1.28 11.30 11.83
C GLU A 321 -1.78 10.42 10.68
N ALA A 322 -1.97 10.99 9.48
CA ALA A 322 -2.35 10.22 8.29
C ALA A 322 -1.29 9.15 7.92
N ALA A 323 0.00 9.49 8.03
CA ALA A 323 1.11 8.55 7.78
C ALA A 323 1.14 7.40 8.80
N LEU A 324 0.94 7.69 10.09
CA LEU A 324 0.85 6.69 11.16
C LEU A 324 -0.36 5.77 10.96
N LEU A 325 -1.50 6.31 10.51
CA LEU A 325 -2.68 5.53 10.13
C LEU A 325 -2.43 4.61 8.92
N GLN A 326 -1.48 4.96 8.07
CA GLN A 326 -0.96 4.11 6.99
C GLN A 326 0.18 3.19 7.45
N SER A 327 0.54 3.17 8.73
CA SER A 327 1.64 2.40 9.34
C SER A 327 3.07 2.80 8.93
N PHE A 328 3.26 4.01 8.41
CA PHE A 328 4.60 4.61 8.35
C PHE A 328 5.11 4.91 9.77
N PRO A 329 6.42 4.78 10.03
CA PRO A 329 6.98 5.12 11.33
C PRO A 329 7.05 6.64 11.53
N LYS A 330 7.22 7.07 12.78
CA LYS A 330 7.24 8.49 13.18
C LYS A 330 8.43 9.25 12.60
N ASP A 331 9.53 8.59 12.31
CA ASP A 331 10.74 9.14 11.71
C ASP A 331 10.71 9.21 10.17
N PHE A 332 9.67 8.65 9.52
CA PHE A 332 9.53 8.70 8.08
C PHE A 332 9.27 10.15 7.62
N THR A 333 10.14 10.72 6.81
CA THR A 333 10.05 12.12 6.38
C THR A 333 9.44 12.21 5.00
N PHE A 334 8.37 13.01 4.83
CA PHE A 334 7.77 13.29 3.53
C PHE A 334 8.22 14.65 3.01
N GLU A 335 8.59 14.68 1.72
CA GLU A 335 8.97 15.89 0.98
C GLU A 335 7.90 16.32 -0.03
N GLY A 336 7.89 17.61 -0.34
CA GLY A 336 6.92 18.23 -1.25
C GLY A 336 5.97 19.18 -0.53
N ASN A 337 5.03 19.75 -1.29
CA ASN A 337 3.99 20.59 -0.70
C ASN A 337 2.90 19.73 -0.01
N SER A 338 1.97 20.40 0.69
CA SER A 338 0.84 19.74 1.37
C SER A 338 0.05 18.76 0.50
N ASP A 339 -0.18 19.06 -0.76
CA ASP A 339 -0.95 18.19 -1.65
C ASP A 339 -0.10 17.01 -2.12
N ASP A 340 1.19 17.22 -2.41
CA ASP A 340 2.15 16.15 -2.72
C ASP A 340 2.24 15.14 -1.57
N ILE A 341 2.33 15.62 -0.33
CA ILE A 341 2.46 14.76 0.86
C ILE A 341 1.17 13.97 1.10
N ALA A 342 0.00 14.61 0.99
CA ALA A 342 -1.28 13.89 1.11
C ALA A 342 -1.43 12.83 0.02
N GLU A 343 -1.01 13.13 -1.22
CA GLU A 343 -1.03 12.16 -2.32
C GLU A 343 -0.12 10.97 -2.05
N GLN A 344 1.13 11.22 -1.62
CA GLN A 344 2.10 10.20 -1.26
C GLN A 344 1.57 9.25 -0.17
N ILE A 345 1.02 9.79 0.92
CA ILE A 345 0.44 9.01 2.01
C ILE A 345 -0.79 8.23 1.53
N GLY A 346 -1.68 8.89 0.79
CA GLY A 346 -2.94 8.30 0.31
C GLY A 346 -2.76 7.16 -0.69
N ASN A 347 -1.79 7.28 -1.60
CA ASN A 347 -1.50 6.29 -2.63
C ASN A 347 -0.71 5.09 -2.10
N ALA A 348 0.08 5.25 -1.04
CA ALA A 348 0.94 4.20 -0.53
C ALA A 348 0.19 2.90 -0.15
N VAL A 349 0.86 1.77 -0.39
CA VAL A 349 0.58 0.52 0.30
C VAL A 349 1.09 0.65 1.74
N PRO A 350 0.29 0.30 2.75
CA PRO A 350 0.75 0.34 4.15
C PRO A 350 2.02 -0.49 4.36
N PRO A 351 3.08 0.05 5.00
CA PRO A 351 4.31 -0.71 5.25
C PRO A 351 4.10 -2.05 5.97
N LEU A 352 3.21 -2.14 6.96
CA LEU A 352 2.96 -3.42 7.65
C LEU A 352 2.28 -4.46 6.75
N LEU A 353 1.40 -4.05 5.84
CA LEU A 353 0.81 -4.97 4.86
C LEU A 353 1.88 -5.47 3.87
N ALA A 354 2.71 -4.55 3.37
CA ALA A 354 3.82 -4.90 2.48
C ALA A 354 4.83 -5.82 3.17
N GLU A 355 5.15 -5.58 4.44
CA GLU A 355 6.00 -6.44 5.25
C GLU A 355 5.42 -7.84 5.42
N ALA A 356 4.12 -7.98 5.72
CA ALA A 356 3.47 -9.28 5.82
C ALA A 356 3.58 -10.08 4.51
N ILE A 357 3.37 -9.41 3.36
CA ILE A 357 3.54 -10.01 2.03
C ILE A 357 5.01 -10.44 1.83
N ALA A 358 5.96 -9.56 2.11
CA ALA A 358 7.38 -9.80 1.94
C ALA A 358 7.89 -10.97 2.80
N ARG A 359 7.51 -11.02 4.09
CA ARG A 359 7.85 -12.14 4.99
C ARG A 359 7.31 -13.47 4.47
N GLN A 360 6.07 -13.48 3.96
CA GLN A 360 5.50 -14.69 3.35
C GLN A 360 6.29 -15.13 2.10
N ILE A 361 6.80 -14.19 1.31
CA ILE A 361 7.63 -14.49 0.15
C ILE A 361 8.97 -15.11 0.58
N ILE A 362 9.67 -14.53 1.56
CA ILE A 362 10.94 -15.07 2.08
C ILE A 362 10.78 -16.52 2.54
N ILE A 363 9.75 -16.80 3.37
CA ILE A 363 9.48 -18.15 3.87
C ILE A 363 9.38 -19.16 2.70
N GLN A 364 8.78 -18.75 1.58
CA GLN A 364 8.61 -19.63 0.43
C GLN A 364 9.82 -19.71 -0.48
N LEU A 365 10.63 -18.65 -0.58
CA LEU A 365 11.88 -18.69 -1.32
C LEU A 365 12.92 -19.57 -0.62
N GLN A 366 12.96 -19.54 0.72
CA GLN A 366 13.81 -20.40 1.54
C GLN A 366 13.41 -21.87 1.46
N ALA A 367 12.11 -22.15 1.47
CA ALA A 367 11.60 -23.53 1.40
C ALA A 367 11.91 -24.26 0.06
N VAL A 368 12.47 -23.55 -0.93
CA VAL A 368 12.80 -24.07 -2.26
C VAL A 368 14.32 -24.04 -2.54
N GLN A 369 15.17 -23.82 -1.51
CA GLN A 369 16.62 -23.91 -1.71
C GLN A 369 17.04 -25.31 -2.20
N PRO A 370 17.98 -25.40 -3.16
CA PRO A 370 18.25 -26.63 -3.92
C PRO A 370 18.90 -27.76 -3.13
N GLU A 371 19.57 -27.49 -2.00
CA GLU A 371 20.21 -28.56 -1.21
C GLU A 371 19.19 -29.51 -0.57
N ALA A 372 17.98 -29.04 -0.28
CA ALA A 372 16.94 -29.86 0.34
C ALA A 372 16.24 -30.83 -0.63
N LEU A 373 16.49 -30.73 -1.95
CA LEU A 373 15.95 -31.67 -2.93
C LEU A 373 16.94 -32.81 -3.25
N SER A 374 18.26 -32.53 -3.27
CA SER A 374 19.27 -33.57 -3.50
C SER A 374 19.45 -34.48 -2.27
N GLU A 375 19.48 -33.93 -1.05
CA GLU A 375 19.59 -34.74 0.16
C GLU A 375 18.35 -35.62 0.40
N ARG A 376 17.16 -35.19 -0.04
CA ARG A 376 15.94 -36.00 0.06
C ARG A 376 15.84 -37.11 -0.99
N LEU A 377 16.54 -36.96 -2.12
CA LEU A 377 16.66 -38.01 -3.14
C LEU A 377 17.74 -39.02 -2.74
N GLU A 378 18.89 -38.58 -2.25
CA GLU A 378 19.94 -39.49 -1.76
C GLU A 378 19.49 -40.31 -0.54
N PHE A 379 18.74 -39.71 0.40
CA PHE A 379 18.22 -40.45 1.56
C PHE A 379 17.12 -41.46 1.17
N ALA A 380 16.32 -41.17 0.13
CA ALA A 380 15.31 -42.08 -0.38
C ALA A 380 15.91 -43.22 -1.23
N GLU A 381 17.00 -42.96 -1.96
CA GLU A 381 17.73 -43.99 -2.71
C GLU A 381 18.56 -44.90 -1.76
N CYS A 382 19.15 -44.35 -0.70
CA CYS A 382 19.85 -45.15 0.31
C CYS A 382 18.92 -46.08 1.10
N LEU A 383 17.67 -45.68 1.35
CA LEU A 383 16.68 -46.52 2.04
C LEU A 383 16.11 -47.63 1.14
N ASN A 384 16.07 -47.43 -0.18
CA ASN A 384 15.63 -48.47 -1.14
C ASN A 384 16.76 -49.44 -1.52
N ALA A 385 18.02 -49.12 -1.22
CA ALA A 385 19.15 -50.03 -1.43
C ALA A 385 19.44 -50.95 -0.23
N LEU A 386 18.70 -50.77 0.89
CA LEU A 386 18.82 -51.56 2.12
C LEU A 386 17.55 -52.39 2.44
N ALA A 387 16.60 -52.45 1.49
CA ALA A 387 15.45 -53.35 1.49
C ALA A 387 15.59 -54.32 0.32
#